data_AF-A0A5N8TFA9-F1
#
_entry.id   AF-A0A5N8TFA9-F1
#
_cell.length_a   1.000
_cell.length_b   1.000
_cell.length_c   1.000
_cell.angle_alpha   90.00
_cell.angle_beta   90.00
_cell.angle_gamma   90.00
#
_symmetry.space_group_name_H-M   'P 1'
#
loop_
_entity.id
_entity.type
_entity.pdbx_description
1 polymer ?
#
loop_
_entity_poly.entity_id
_entity_poly.type
_entity_poly.pdbx_seq_one_letter_code
_entity_poly.pdbx_strand_id
1 'polypeptide(L)' 'MSKEKFERTKTHVNVGTIGHVDHGKTTLTAAICTVLAKVHGGAARDFASIDNAPEERDRG' A
#
# COMPACT_ATOMS: atom_id res chain seq x y z
N MET A 1 0.53 -9.82 23.04
CA MET A 1 -0.81 -9.24 22.84
C MET A 1 -1.41 -9.88 21.59
N SER A 2 -2.54 -10.58 21.69
CA SER A 2 -3.17 -11.19 20.52
C SER A 2 -3.64 -10.09 19.57
N LYS A 3 -3.37 -10.24 18.26
CA LYS A 3 -3.96 -9.35 17.26
C LYS A 3 -5.48 -9.40 17.40
N GLU A 4 -6.10 -8.24 17.26
CA GLU A 4 -7.55 -8.12 17.24
C GLU A 4 -8.15 -9.03 16.14
N LYS A 5 -9.32 -9.62 16.41
CA LYS A 5 -10.00 -10.47 15.44
C LYS A 5 -10.52 -9.59 14.31
N PHE A 6 -10.19 -9.94 13.06
CA PHE A 6 -10.65 -9.20 11.90
C PHE A 6 -12.13 -9.48 11.62
N GLU A 7 -12.95 -8.43 11.68
CA GLU A 7 -14.39 -8.49 11.39
C GLU A 7 -14.67 -8.22 9.90
N ARG A 8 -15.23 -9.21 9.19
CA ARG A 8 -15.49 -9.16 7.73
C ARG A 8 -16.86 -8.57 7.40
N THR A 9 -17.08 -7.31 7.74
CA THR A 9 -18.39 -6.63 7.56
C THR A 9 -18.58 -6.01 6.17
N LYS A 10 -17.51 -5.89 5.37
CA LYS A 10 -17.52 -5.25 4.04
C LYS A 10 -17.14 -6.23 2.95
N THR A 11 -17.64 -5.99 1.74
CA THR A 11 -17.20 -6.70 0.53
C THR A 11 -15.71 -6.46 0.30
N HIS A 12 -14.95 -7.54 0.14
CA HIS A 12 -13.51 -7.48 -0.13
C HIS A 12 -13.23 -7.70 -1.61
N VAL A 13 -12.29 -6.92 -2.17
CA VAL A 13 -11.86 -7.03 -3.56
C VAL A 13 -10.33 -7.02 -3.61
N ASN A 14 -9.75 -7.93 -4.40
CA ASN A 14 -8.31 -7.92 -4.68
C ASN A 14 -8.03 -6.90 -5.80
N VAL A 15 -7.12 -5.95 -5.54
CA VAL A 15 -6.74 -4.89 -6.48
C VAL A 15 -5.22 -4.77 -6.56
N GLY A 16 -4.71 -4.19 -7.65
CA GLY A 16 -3.28 -3.96 -7.84
C GLY A 16 -3.00 -2.86 -8.86
N THR A 17 -1.77 -2.32 -8.84
CA THR A 17 -1.31 -1.25 -9.74
C THR A 17 -0.31 -1.83 -10.75
N ILE A 18 -0.61 -1.76 -12.05
CA ILE A 18 0.22 -2.29 -13.15
C ILE A 18 0.56 -1.19 -14.16
N GLY A 19 1.61 -1.37 -14.97
CA GLY A 19 2.05 -0.40 -15.97
C GLY A 19 3.55 -0.40 -16.25
N HIS A 20 3.98 0.41 -17.23
CA HIS A 20 5.39 0.54 -17.64
C HIS A 20 6.29 1.07 -16.53
N VAL A 21 7.61 0.82 -16.62
CA VAL A 21 8.62 1.35 -15.69
C VAL A 21 8.50 2.87 -15.58
N ASP A 22 8.74 3.43 -14.40
CA ASP A 22 8.66 4.86 -14.08
C ASP A 22 7.31 5.57 -14.26
N HIS A 23 6.23 4.84 -14.53
CA HIS A 23 4.87 5.40 -14.54
C HIS A 23 4.27 5.60 -13.13
N GLY A 24 5.10 5.59 -12.07
CA GLY A 24 4.67 5.99 -10.72
C GLY A 24 3.78 4.99 -9.98
N LYS A 25 3.84 3.69 -10.30
CA LYS A 25 3.01 2.65 -9.67
C LYS A 25 3.15 2.64 -8.13
N THR A 26 4.37 2.57 -7.62
CA THR A 26 4.67 2.56 -6.18
C THR A 26 4.23 3.86 -5.50
N THR A 27 4.51 5.01 -6.12
CA THR A 27 4.09 6.32 -5.62
C THR A 27 2.57 6.43 -5.53
N LEU A 28 1.85 5.95 -6.55
CA LEU A 28 0.39 5.93 -6.54
C LEU A 28 -0.15 5.04 -5.42
N THR A 29 0.42 3.85 -5.21
CA THR A 29 0.03 2.96 -4.11
C THR A 29 0.22 3.62 -2.73
N ALA A 30 1.36 4.30 -2.50
CA ALA A 30 1.60 5.04 -1.26
C ALA A 30 0.59 6.19 -1.04
N ALA A 31 0.26 6.92 -2.11
CA ALA A 31 -0.72 8.00 -2.07
C ALA A 31 -2.14 7.48 -1.74
N ILE A 32 -2.56 6.37 -2.36
CA ILE A 32 -3.85 5.72 -2.05
C ILE A 32 -3.94 5.35 -0.57
N CYS A 33 -2.90 4.69 -0.02
CA CYS A 33 -2.87 4.34 1.40
C CYS A 33 -2.94 5.59 2.31
N THR A 34 -2.23 6.66 1.96
CA THR A 34 -2.22 7.91 2.74
C THR A 34 -3.59 8.60 2.74
N VAL A 35 -4.26 8.67 1.58
CA VAL A 35 -5.57 9.30 1.46
C VAL A 35 -6.62 8.48 2.21
N LEU A 36 -6.66 7.17 2.02
CA LEU A 36 -7.63 6.30 2.68
C LEU A 36 -7.42 6.25 4.20
N ALA A 37 -6.17 6.31 4.68
CA ALA A 37 -5.87 6.42 6.11
C ALA A 37 -6.50 7.67 6.75
N LYS A 38 -6.51 8.80 6.03
CA LYS A 38 -7.13 10.06 6.50
C LYS A 38 -8.66 10.02 6.46
N VAL A 39 -9.24 9.41 5.42
CA VAL A 39 -10.70 9.44 5.19
C VAL A 39 -11.44 8.35 5.96
N HIS A 40 -10.86 7.15 6.04
CA HIS A 40 -11.53 5.96 6.58
C HIS A 40 -10.76 5.29 7.74
N GLY A 41 -9.64 5.87 8.17
CA GLY A 41 -8.71 5.23 9.09
C GLY A 41 -7.85 4.16 8.41
N GLY A 42 -7.12 3.37 9.19
CA GLY A 42 -6.17 2.37 8.70
C GLY A 42 -4.73 2.89 8.67
N ALA A 43 -3.85 2.14 8.01
CA ALA A 43 -2.41 2.41 8.01
C ALA A 43 -1.96 3.08 6.72
N ALA A 44 -1.36 4.26 6.84
CA ALA A 44 -0.58 4.84 5.76
C ALA A 44 0.63 3.93 5.46
N ARG A 45 1.01 3.86 4.19
CA ARG A 45 2.20 3.15 3.70
C ARG A 45 3.01 4.14 2.88
N ASP A 46 4.26 4.33 3.27
CA ASP A 46 5.20 5.14 2.50
C ASP A 46 5.79 4.31 1.35
N PHE A 47 6.46 5.00 0.42
CA PHE A 47 7.09 4.38 -0.73
C PHE A 47 8.07 3.26 -0.31
N ALA A 48 8.96 3.54 0.64
CA ALA A 48 9.99 2.62 1.10
C ALA A 48 9.43 1.36 1.79
N SER A 49 8.22 1.43 2.38
CA SER A 49 7.56 0.25 2.95
C SER A 49 6.97 -0.68 1.88
N ILE A 50 6.65 -0.15 0.71
CA ILE A 50 6.15 -0.89 -0.46
C ILE A 50 7.34 -1.41 -1.25
N ASP A 51 8.33 -0.54 -1.48
CA ASP A 51 9.56 -0.82 -2.20
C ASP A 51 10.70 -1.12 -1.23
N ASN A 52 10.58 -2.27 -0.56
CA ASN A 52 11.37 -2.59 0.64
C ASN A 52 12.47 -3.63 0.41
N ALA A 53 12.51 -4.25 -0.78
CA ALA A 53 13.57 -5.20 -1.10
C ALA A 53 14.90 -4.46 -1.26
N PRO A 54 16.02 -4.99 -0.72
CA PRO A 54 17.34 -4.37 -0.89
C PRO A 54 17.67 -4.09 -2.36
N GLU A 55 17.38 -5.04 -3.24
CA GLU A 55 17.62 -4.93 -4.68
C GLU A 55 16.82 -3.81 -5.35
N GLU A 56 15.58 -3.56 -4.92
CA GLU A 56 14.76 -2.50 -5.51
C GLU A 56 15.16 -1.11 -5.00
N ARG A 57 15.63 -1.01 -3.75
CA ARG A 57 16.21 0.24 -3.21
C ARG A 57 17.51 0.63 -3.90
N ASP A 58 18.32 -0.35 -4.28
CA ASP A 58 19.59 -0.14 -4.99
C ASP A 58 19.38 0.11 -6.50
N ARG A 59 18.26 -0.37 -7.06
CA ARG A 59 17.86 -0.15 -8.46
C ARG A 59 17.14 1.18 -8.69
N GLY A 60 16.57 1.75 -7.62
CA GLY A 60 15.77 2.97 -7.62
C GLY A 60 16.46 4.18 -8.24
#